data_AF-A0A430ARX0-F1
#
_entry.id   AF-A0A430ARX0-F1
#
_cell.length_a   1.000
_cell.length_b   1.000
_cell.length_c   1.000
_cell.angle_alpha   90.00
_cell.angle_beta   90.00
_cell.angle_gamma   90.00
#
_symmetry.space_group_name_H-M   'P 1'
#
loop_
_entity.id
_entity.type
_entity.pdbx_description
1 polymer ?
#
loop_
_entity_poly.entity_id
_entity_poly.type
_entity_poly.pdbx_seq_one_letter_code
_entity_poly.pdbx_strand_id
1 'polypeptide(L)' 'MEQVSNTLKRLSNRYFRPALKRAGLLTRDARMVERKKPGLKKARKASQFSKR' A
#
# COMPACT_ATOMS: atom_id res chain seq x y z
N MET A 1 7.46 3.69 11.68
CA MET A 1 7.51 4.58 10.48
C MET A 1 6.35 5.58 10.44
N GLU A 2 5.11 5.21 10.79
CA GLU A 2 3.98 6.17 10.81
C GLU A 2 4.15 7.35 11.80
N GLN A 3 4.86 7.15 12.90
CA GLN A 3 5.08 8.20 13.91
C GLN A 3 6.08 9.28 13.46
N VAL A 4 6.99 8.99 12.52
CA VAL A 4 8.05 9.94 12.07
C VAL A 4 7.51 10.97 11.07
N SER A 5 6.62 10.55 10.16
CA SER A 5 6.01 11.45 9.16
C SER A 5 5.07 12.47 9.81
N ASN A 6 4.25 12.05 10.77
CA ASN A 6 3.34 12.95 11.49
C ASN A 6 4.07 13.90 12.44
N THR A 7 5.21 13.51 13.03
CA THR A 7 6.03 14.38 13.89
C THR A 7 6.74 15.47 13.10
N LEU A 8 7.30 15.17 11.91
CA LEU A 8 7.94 16.18 11.04
C LEU A 8 6.95 17.20 10.46
N LYS A 9 5.71 16.79 10.22
CA LYS A 9 4.63 17.67 9.74
C LYS A 9 4.23 18.75 10.77
N ARG A 10 4.42 18.47 12.07
CA ARG A 10 4.14 19.40 13.18
C ARG A 10 5.25 20.45 13.36
N LEU A 11 6.48 20.17 12.91
CA LEU A 11 7.66 21.03 13.11
C LEU A 11 8.01 21.96 11.94
N SER A 12 7.49 21.75 10.72
CA SER A 12 7.86 22.61 9.58
C SER A 12 6.73 22.78 8.55
N ASN A 13 6.12 23.98 8.55
CA ASN A 13 4.75 24.18 8.05
C ASN A 13 4.64 24.91 6.69
N ARG A 14 5.64 24.87 5.80
CA ARG A 14 5.41 25.38 4.42
C ARG A 14 6.30 24.82 3.31
N TYR A 15 7.61 24.72 3.52
CA TYR A 15 8.55 24.36 2.45
C TYR A 15 8.67 22.84 2.19
N PHE A 16 8.49 21.99 3.21
CA PHE A 16 8.70 20.54 3.08
C PHE A 16 7.46 19.78 2.62
N ARG A 17 6.28 20.39 2.73
CA ARG A 17 5.01 19.76 2.35
C ARG A 17 4.96 19.31 0.88
N PRO A 18 5.41 20.11 -0.12
CA PRO A 18 5.45 19.64 -1.51
C PRO A 18 6.44 18.50 -1.73
N ALA A 19 7.62 18.53 -1.10
CA ALA A 19 8.63 17.47 -1.23
C ALA A 19 8.14 16.15 -0.62
N LEU A 20 7.55 16.17 0.58
CA LEU A 20 7.01 14.99 1.26
C LEU A 20 5.80 14.39 0.53
N LYS A 21 4.98 15.24 -0.10
CA LYS A 21 3.85 14.78 -0.93
C LYS A 21 4.35 14.07 -2.19
N ARG A 22 5.35 14.63 -2.88
CA ARG A 22 5.99 13.98 -4.04
C ARG A 22 6.64 12.65 -3.67
N ALA A 23 7.24 12.57 -2.48
CA ALA A 23 7.85 11.36 -1.96
C ALA A 23 6.84 10.29 -1.46
N GLY A 24 5.53 10.57 -1.46
CA GLY A 24 4.51 9.60 -1.03
C GLY A 24 4.45 9.30 0.48
N LEU A 25 5.18 10.06 1.29
CA LEU A 25 5.31 9.83 2.75
C LEU A 25 4.11 10.34 3.57
N LEU A 26 3.19 11.07 2.93
CA LEU A 26 1.98 11.60 3.55
C LEU A 26 0.74 10.72 3.32
N THR A 27 0.85 9.73 2.44
CA THR A 27 -0.22 8.80 2.09
C THR A 27 -0.09 7.51 2.88
N ARG A 28 -1.21 7.00 3.40
CA ARG A 28 -1.28 5.66 4.00
C ARG A 28 -1.20 4.61 2.91
N ASP A 29 -0.51 3.51 3.20
CA ASP A 29 -0.51 2.35 2.30
C ASP A 29 -1.87 1.66 2.36
N ALA A 30 -2.56 1.62 1.22
CA ALA A 30 -3.88 0.99 1.11
C ALA A 30 -3.79 -0.51 0.79
N ARG A 31 -2.58 -1.06 0.60
CA ARG A 31 -2.41 -2.48 0.25
C ARG A 31 -2.91 -3.36 1.39
N MET A 32 -3.82 -4.25 1.04
CA MET A 32 -4.42 -5.23 1.94
C MET A 32 -4.36 -6.62 1.29
N VAL A 33 -4.33 -7.66 2.12
CA VAL A 33 -4.37 -9.04 1.64
C VAL A 33 -5.71 -9.30 0.96
N GLU A 34 -5.66 -9.63 -0.33
CA GLU A 34 -6.85 -10.04 -1.08
C GLU A 34 -7.36 -11.41 -0.61
N ARG A 35 -8.68 -11.59 -0.55
CA ARG A 35 -9.26 -12.87 -0.13
C ARG A 35 -9.06 -13.97 -1.18
N LYS A 36 -9.00 -15.23 -0.73
CA LYS A 36 -9.06 -16.42 -1.57
C LYS A 36 -10.47 -16.63 -2.13
N LYS A 37 -10.60 -16.83 -3.45
CA LYS A 37 -11.87 -17.26 -4.08
C LYS A 37 -12.00 -18.79 -4.07
N PRO A 38 -13.23 -19.35 -3.97
CA PRO A 38 -13.44 -20.80 -4.08
C PRO A 38 -12.95 -21.31 -5.44
N GLY A 39 -12.40 -22.53 -5.47
CA GLY A 39 -11.78 -23.12 -6.66
C GLY A 39 -10.36 -22.64 -6.99
N LEU A 40 -9.86 -21.57 -6.35
CA LEU A 40 -8.47 -21.12 -6.49
C LEU A 40 -7.59 -21.62 -5.35
N LYS A 41 -6.29 -21.82 -5.62
CA LYS A 41 -5.28 -22.19 -4.61
C LYS A 41 -4.91 -21.01 -3.70
N LYS A 42 -4.91 -19.78 -4.23
CA LYS A 42 -4.71 -18.50 -3.50
C LYS A 42 -5.64 -17.42 -4.09
N ALA A 43 -5.56 -16.16 -3.64
CA ALA A 43 -6.37 -15.04 -4.14
C ALA A 43 -6.45 -14.97 -5.68
N ARG A 44 -5.34 -15.20 -6.38
CA ARG A 44 -5.26 -15.18 -7.85
C ARG A 44 -4.71 -16.47 -8.50
N LYS A 45 -4.23 -17.44 -7.71
CA LYS A 45 -3.55 -18.64 -8.24
C LYS A 45 -4.55 -19.74 -8.58
N ALA A 46 -4.74 -20.03 -9.87
CA ALA A 46 -5.57 -21.15 -10.34
C ALA A 46 -4.81 -22.49 -10.35
N SER A 47 -5.55 -23.60 -10.40
CA SER A 47 -4.99 -24.90 -10.80
C SER A 47 -4.68 -24.91 -12.29
N GLN A 48 -3.72 -25.75 -12.69
CA GLN A 48 -3.47 -25.99 -14.10
C GLN A 48 -4.69 -26.64 -14.75
N PHE A 49 -5.07 -26.18 -15.93
CA PHE A 49 -6.14 -26.76 -16.73
C PHE A 49 -5.56 -27.78 -17.71
N SER A 50 -6.12 -28.99 -17.74
CA SER A 50 -5.81 -30.01 -18.75
C SER A 50 -6.97 -30.08 -19.75
N LYS A 51 -6.75 -29.60 -20.98
CA LYS A 51 -7.66 -29.90 -22.10
C LYS A 51 -7.50 -31.36 -22.52
N ARG A 52 -8.58 -31.92 -23.07
CA ARG A 52 -8.59 -33.21 -23.76
C ARG A 52 -8.33 -32.98 -25.23
#